data_AF-A0A6L8EIX2-F1
#
_entry.id   AF-A0A6L8EIX2-F1
#
_cell.length_a   1.000
_cell.length_b   1.000
_cell.length_c   1.000
_cell.angle_alpha   90.00
_cell.angle_beta   90.00
_cell.angle_gamma   90.00
#
_symmetry.space_group_name_H-M   'P 1'
#
loop_
_entity.id
_entity.type
_entity.pdbx_description
1 polymer ?
#
loop_
_entity_poly.entity_id
_entity_poly.type
_entity_poly.pdbx_seq_one_letter_code
_entity_poly.pdbx_strand_id
1 'polypeptide(L)'
;PTCPGGTLGSGSQVGPKNSSLPATTHEVFCPTLKGRVNSTLTEEVGSVLEIVIDGLNETAISEAMRAGIEAVCKNGPDKGIYRISAGNYGGKLGQYHFHLRDILR
;
A
#
# COMPACT_ATOMS: atom_id res chain seq x y z
N PRO A 1 -4.46 -12.87 8.43
CA PRO A 1 -3.31 -12.70 9.34
C PRO A 1 -2.85 -11.24 9.29
N THR A 2 -3.02 -10.53 10.40
CA THR A 2 -2.65 -9.11 10.50
C THR A 2 -1.14 -8.93 10.64
N CYS A 3 -0.61 -7.85 10.09
CA CYS A 3 0.83 -7.54 10.11
C CYS A 3 1.30 -7.17 11.52
N PRO A 4 2.58 -7.40 11.87
CA PRO A 4 3.15 -6.92 13.13
C PRO A 4 2.94 -5.41 13.31
N GLY A 5 2.24 -5.00 14.37
CA GLY A 5 1.92 -3.59 14.64
C GLY A 5 0.97 -2.92 13.64
N GLY A 6 0.30 -3.69 12.77
CA GLY A 6 -0.58 -3.15 11.72
C GLY A 6 0.16 -2.55 10.52
N THR A 7 1.49 -2.72 10.46
CA THR A 7 2.33 -2.14 9.42
C THR A 7 3.17 -3.19 8.72
N LEU A 8 3.43 -3.00 7.44
CA LEU A 8 4.20 -3.91 6.60
C LEU A 8 5.38 -3.13 5.97
N GLY A 9 6.60 -3.51 6.36
CA GLY A 9 7.83 -2.95 5.79
C GLY A 9 8.24 -3.59 4.45
N SER A 10 7.57 -4.67 4.04
CA SER A 10 7.85 -5.40 2.80
C SER A 10 6.57 -5.60 1.99
N GLY A 11 6.28 -4.66 1.09
CA GLY A 11 5.17 -4.80 0.14
C GLY A 11 5.34 -6.06 -0.71
N SER A 12 4.26 -6.81 -0.92
CA SER A 12 4.28 -8.08 -1.66
C SER A 12 3.43 -8.00 -2.93
N GLN A 13 3.90 -8.64 -4.00
CA GLN A 13 3.15 -8.85 -5.23
C GLN A 13 2.96 -10.34 -5.49
N VAL A 14 1.92 -10.69 -6.26
CA VAL A 14 1.69 -12.09 -6.66
C VAL A 14 2.88 -12.58 -7.49
N GLY A 15 3.37 -13.78 -7.15
CA GLY A 15 4.51 -14.37 -7.86
C GLY A 15 4.24 -14.51 -9.36
N PRO A 16 5.27 -14.37 -10.21
CA PRO A 16 5.10 -14.56 -11.64
C PRO A 16 4.71 -16.01 -11.94
N LYS A 17 3.95 -16.22 -13.02
CA LYS A 17 3.40 -17.54 -13.43
C LYS A 17 4.44 -18.67 -13.55
N ASN A 18 5.72 -18.32 -13.69
CA ASN A 18 6.82 -19.26 -13.91
C ASN A 18 7.74 -19.43 -12.68
N SER A 19 7.36 -18.90 -11.51
CA SER A 19 8.12 -19.06 -10.26
C SER A 19 7.42 -20.04 -9.33
N SER A 20 8.20 -20.81 -8.57
CA SER A 20 7.70 -21.62 -7.45
C SER A 20 7.29 -20.80 -6.24
N LEU A 21 7.58 -19.49 -6.24
CA LEU A 21 7.25 -18.58 -5.14
C LEU A 21 5.83 -18.01 -5.30
N PRO A 22 4.95 -18.18 -4.30
CA PRO A 22 3.57 -17.67 -4.37
C PRO A 22 3.49 -16.14 -4.29
N ALA A 23 4.47 -15.50 -3.67
CA ALA A 23 4.58 -14.05 -3.57
C ALA A 23 6.06 -13.62 -3.64
N THR A 24 6.30 -12.43 -4.19
CA THR A 24 7.62 -11.81 -4.26
C THR A 24 7.55 -10.36 -3.78
N THR A 25 8.70 -9.71 -3.57
CA THR A 25 8.75 -8.28 -3.24
C THR A 25 8.11 -7.46 -4.35
N HIS A 26 7.33 -6.45 -3.98
CA HIS A 26 6.77 -5.49 -4.93
C HIS A 26 7.84 -4.46 -5.32
N GLU A 27 8.73 -4.87 -6.23
CA GLU A 27 9.96 -4.15 -6.60
C GLU A 27 9.75 -2.71 -7.06
N VAL A 28 8.62 -2.39 -7.70
CA VAL A 28 8.31 -1.03 -8.16
C VAL A 28 8.14 -0.04 -7.00
N PHE A 29 7.83 -0.52 -5.80
CA PHE A 29 7.75 0.25 -4.55
C PHE A 29 8.96 0.04 -3.63
N CYS A 30 10.05 -0.56 -4.10
CA CYS A 30 11.24 -0.78 -3.30
C CYS A 30 12.26 0.38 -3.48
N PRO A 31 12.52 1.22 -2.45
CA PRO A 31 13.39 2.37 -2.58
C PRO A 31 14.82 2.04 -2.99
N THR A 32 15.34 0.88 -2.56
CA THR A 32 16.70 0.42 -2.88
C THR A 32 16.85 -0.10 -4.31
N LEU A 33 15.73 -0.38 -5.00
CA LEU A 33 15.71 -0.85 -6.39
C LEU A 33 15.37 0.25 -7.40
N LYS A 34 15.16 1.52 -6.97
CA LYS A 34 14.79 2.64 -7.86
C LYS A 34 15.66 2.77 -9.11
N GLY A 35 16.96 2.56 -9.01
CA GLY A 35 17.90 2.63 -10.15
C GLY A 35 17.99 1.35 -11.00
N ARG A 36 17.24 0.30 -10.66
CA ARG A 36 17.30 -1.03 -11.31
C ARG A 36 15.99 -1.47 -11.95
N VAL A 37 14.87 -0.86 -11.58
CA VAL A 37 13.53 -1.19 -12.09
C VAL A 37 12.79 0.06 -12.51
N ASN A 38 11.71 -0.09 -13.28
CA ASN A 38 10.80 1.01 -13.58
C ASN A 38 9.95 1.35 -12.33
N SER A 39 10.57 2.02 -11.36
CA SER A 39 9.96 2.31 -10.08
C SER A 39 8.86 3.37 -10.21
N THR A 40 7.82 3.24 -9.39
CA THR A 40 6.75 4.25 -9.27
C THR A 40 7.08 5.30 -8.19
N LEU A 41 8.22 5.17 -7.51
CA LEU A 41 8.67 6.07 -6.47
C LEU A 41 9.48 7.24 -7.05
N THR A 42 9.29 8.43 -6.49
CA THR A 42 10.14 9.58 -6.79
C THR A 42 11.45 9.52 -5.99
N GLU A 43 12.39 10.41 -6.30
CA GLU A 43 13.72 10.41 -5.68
C GLU A 43 13.64 10.64 -4.17
N GLU A 44 12.72 11.48 -3.70
CA GLU A 44 12.52 11.88 -2.30
C GLU A 44 12.00 10.73 -1.43
N VAL A 45 11.37 9.71 -2.02
CA VAL A 45 10.79 8.60 -1.26
C VAL A 45 11.87 7.59 -0.87
N GLY A 46 12.35 7.68 0.37
CA GLY A 46 13.34 6.77 0.95
C GLY A 46 12.76 5.50 1.59
N SER A 47 11.46 5.49 1.91
CA SER A 47 10.77 4.37 2.56
C SER A 47 9.32 4.29 2.11
N VAL A 48 8.77 3.07 2.07
CA VAL A 48 7.34 2.82 1.83
C VAL A 48 6.83 1.94 2.97
N LEU A 49 5.67 2.29 3.52
CA LEU A 49 4.97 1.52 4.54
C LEU A 49 3.58 1.16 4.03
N GLU A 50 3.21 -0.11 4.18
CA GLU A 50 1.85 -0.57 3.85
C GLU A 50 1.10 -0.88 5.15
N ILE A 51 -0.18 -0.49 5.21
CA ILE A 51 -1.08 -0.76 6.33
C ILE A 51 -2.19 -1.65 5.80
N VAL A 52 -2.34 -2.84 6.38
CA VAL A 52 -3.37 -3.82 6.00
C VAL A 52 -4.50 -3.78 7.03
N ILE A 53 -5.74 -3.67 6.56
CA ILE A 53 -6.93 -3.54 7.39
C ILE A 53 -7.87 -4.70 7.10
N ASP A 54 -8.12 -5.53 8.11
CA ASP A 54 -9.19 -6.53 8.11
C ASP A 54 -10.39 -5.96 8.88
N GLY A 55 -11.61 -6.10 8.34
CA GLY A 55 -12.82 -5.56 8.96
C GLY A 55 -14.04 -6.46 8.74
N LEU A 56 -15.06 -6.28 9.60
CA LEU A 56 -16.27 -7.10 9.56
C LEU A 56 -17.20 -6.78 8.38
N ASN A 57 -17.09 -5.58 7.81
CA ASN A 57 -17.86 -5.12 6.67
C ASN A 57 -17.12 -3.99 5.93
N GLU A 58 -17.57 -3.66 4.72
CA GLU A 58 -16.97 -2.65 3.85
C GLU A 58 -16.98 -1.24 4.45
N THR A 59 -18.02 -0.89 5.20
CA THR A 59 -18.13 0.40 5.88
C THR A 59 -17.03 0.57 6.93
N ALA A 60 -16.85 -0.42 7.80
CA ALA A 60 -15.81 -0.39 8.83
C ALA A 60 -14.41 -0.28 8.24
N ILE A 61 -14.14 -0.99 7.12
CA ILE A 61 -12.86 -0.90 6.41
C ILE A 61 -12.68 0.51 5.82
N SER A 62 -13.71 1.05 5.17
CA SER A 62 -13.66 2.39 4.55
C SER A 62 -13.45 3.50 5.59
N GLU A 63 -14.12 3.41 6.74
CA GLU A 63 -13.95 4.34 7.86
C GLU A 63 -12.54 4.25 8.46
N ALA A 64 -12.02 3.03 8.64
CA ALA A 64 -10.66 2.83 9.12
C ALA A 64 -9.61 3.39 8.14
N MET A 65 -9.80 3.16 6.83
CA MET A 65 -8.96 3.75 5.78
C MET A 65 -9.00 5.28 5.82
N ARG A 66 -10.18 5.89 5.88
CA ARG A 66 -10.34 7.34 5.97
C ARG A 66 -9.61 7.91 7.19
N ALA A 67 -9.87 7.36 8.37
CA ALA A 67 -9.29 7.84 9.63
C ALA A 67 -7.75 7.72 9.62
N GLY A 68 -7.22 6.61 9.12
CA GLY A 68 -5.77 6.41 9.00
C GLY A 68 -5.12 7.39 8.03
N ILE A 69 -5.73 7.60 6.86
CA ILE A 69 -5.24 8.55 5.85
C ILE A 69 -5.25 9.98 6.40
N GLU A 70 -6.35 10.41 7.02
CA GLU A 70 -6.45 11.74 7.63
C GLU A 70 -5.41 11.95 8.73
N ALA A 71 -5.16 10.95 9.57
CA ALA A 71 -4.14 11.01 10.61
C ALA A 71 -2.73 11.18 10.05
N VAL A 72 -2.40 10.45 8.97
CA VAL A 72 -1.10 10.55 8.29
C VAL A 72 -0.95 11.90 7.58
N CYS A 73 -2.00 12.38 6.91
CA CYS A 73 -2.00 13.67 6.21
C CYS A 73 -1.78 14.87 7.14
N LYS A 74 -2.16 14.80 8.42
CA LYS A 74 -1.89 15.86 9.41
C LYS A 74 -0.39 16.15 9.62
N ASN A 75 0.49 15.19 9.30
CA ASN A 75 1.92 15.39 9.38
C ASN A 75 2.50 16.10 8.14
N GLY A 76 1.92 15.85 6.97
CA GLY A 76 2.28 16.50 5.71
C GLY A 76 3.72 16.22 5.21
N PRO A 77 4.12 16.86 4.10
CA PRO A 77 5.45 16.71 3.50
C PRO A 77 6.59 17.15 4.44
N ASP A 78 6.36 18.15 5.29
CA ASP A 78 7.37 18.67 6.23
C ASP A 78 7.83 17.63 7.25
N LYS A 79 7.02 16.58 7.48
CA LYS A 79 7.35 15.44 8.34
C LYS A 79 7.57 14.15 7.54
N GLY A 80 7.85 14.26 6.24
CA GLY A 80 8.23 13.14 5.39
C GLY A 80 7.07 12.34 4.78
N ILE A 81 5.83 12.85 4.83
CA ILE A 81 4.68 12.22 4.17
C ILE A 81 4.50 12.84 2.78
N TYR A 82 5.03 12.16 1.76
CA TYR A 82 5.01 12.65 0.38
C TYR A 82 3.80 12.18 -0.43
N ARG A 83 3.35 10.94 -0.21
CA ARG A 83 2.30 10.32 -1.03
C ARG A 83 1.58 9.21 -0.28
N ILE A 84 0.28 9.10 -0.55
CA ILE A 84 -0.57 7.97 -0.14
C ILE A 84 -1.07 7.28 -1.40
N SER A 85 -1.08 5.95 -1.38
CA SER A 85 -1.60 5.10 -2.45
C SER A 85 -2.24 3.86 -1.84
N ALA A 86 -2.90 3.04 -2.67
CA ALA A 86 -3.45 1.76 -2.29
C ALA A 86 -2.93 0.65 -3.21
N GLY A 87 -2.42 -0.43 -2.62
CA GLY A 87 -2.06 -1.64 -3.34
C GLY A 87 -3.31 -2.30 -3.94
N ASN A 88 -3.18 -2.82 -5.15
CA ASN A 88 -4.24 -3.59 -5.81
C ASN A 88 -3.64 -4.62 -6.77
N TYR A 89 -4.44 -5.60 -7.18
CA TYR A 89 -4.03 -6.65 -8.11
C TYR A 89 -4.70 -6.52 -9.49
N GLY A 90 -4.84 -5.28 -9.97
CA GLY A 90 -5.45 -4.98 -11.28
C GLY A 90 -6.94 -5.32 -11.38
N GLY A 91 -7.64 -5.39 -10.24
CA GLY A 91 -9.08 -5.68 -10.17
C GLY A 91 -9.49 -7.13 -10.43
N LYS A 92 -8.53 -8.07 -10.50
CA LYS A 92 -8.79 -9.46 -10.93
C LYS A 92 -8.87 -10.49 -9.80
N LEU A 93 -8.52 -10.11 -8.57
CA LEU A 93 -8.41 -11.04 -7.43
C LEU A 93 -9.42 -10.75 -6.32
N GLY A 94 -9.57 -9.48 -5.93
CA GLY A 94 -10.47 -9.06 -4.86
C GLY A 94 -11.89 -8.78 -5.36
N GLN A 95 -12.88 -9.23 -4.59
CA GLN A 95 -14.30 -8.88 -4.81
C GLN A 95 -14.62 -7.43 -4.44
N TYR A 96 -13.87 -6.85 -3.50
CA TYR A 96 -14.08 -5.48 -2.99
C TYR A 96 -13.03 -4.51 -3.52
N HIS A 97 -13.47 -3.31 -3.90
CA HIS A 97 -12.64 -2.27 -4.51
C HIS A 97 -12.84 -0.96 -3.72
N PHE A 98 -11.86 -0.64 -2.88
CA PHE A 98 -11.88 0.55 -2.02
C PHE A 98 -11.17 1.72 -2.70
N HIS A 99 -11.90 2.50 -3.49
CA HIS A 99 -11.33 3.66 -4.18
C HIS A 99 -11.08 4.82 -3.23
N LEU A 100 -9.81 5.22 -3.06
CA LEU A 100 -9.42 6.31 -2.15
C LEU A 100 -10.17 7.61 -2.41
N ARG A 101 -10.51 7.91 -3.67
CA ARG A 101 -11.28 9.11 -4.02
C ARG A 101 -12.69 9.08 -3.43
N ASP A 102 -13.34 7.92 -3.38
CA ASP A 102 -14.68 7.80 -2.80
C ASP A 102 -14.60 7.77 -1.27
N ILE A 103 -13.55 7.14 -0.72
CA ILE A 103 -13.28 7.10 0.72
C ILE A 103 -12.94 8.46 1.30
N LEU A 104 -12.40 9.40 0.52
CA LEU A 104 -11.98 10.72 1.00
C LEU A 104 -12.90 11.86 0.53
N ARG A 105 -14.00 11.54 -0.15
CA ARG A 105 -15.04 12.54 -0.44
C ARG A 105 -15.66 13.11 0.83
#